data_AF-A0A2S9GSV2-F1
#
_entry.id   AF-A0A2S9GSV2-F1
#
_cell.length_a   1.000
_cell.length_b   1.000
_cell.length_c   1.000
_cell.angle_alpha   90.00
_cell.angle_beta   90.00
_cell.angle_gamma   90.00
#
_symmetry.space_group_name_H-M   'P 1'
#
loop_
_entity.id
_entity.type
_entity.pdbx_description
1 polymer ?
#
loop_
_entity_poly.entity_id
_entity_poly.type
_entity_poly.pdbx_seq_one_letter_code
_entity_poly.pdbx_strand_id
1 'polypeptide(L)'
;MPTKIEHRRHGRRRFCVTLDNRYEFYSWPEDINVKCPNCGSPILFNAVVPDQYVKDEKSGGYLLVPQSVATKIRGRGACTKCSRQFDRISWPEDAHFKFESGGGIVWAWNKEFLQVLRARVIGDRVTERQLCMKNGLFHYFLTRLPKYIVVKRHRAGILRKLDELT
;
A
#
# COMPACT_ATOMS: atom_id res chain seq x y z
N MET A 1 51.14 25.32 5.93
CA MET A 1 50.68 23.97 5.55
C MET A 1 49.17 24.02 5.36
N PRO A 2 48.62 23.76 4.16
CA PRO A 2 47.19 23.89 3.93
C PRO A 2 46.43 22.69 4.50
N THR A 3 45.42 22.97 5.32
CA THR A 3 44.47 22.00 5.88
C THR A 3 43.61 21.42 4.76
N LYS A 4 43.68 20.11 4.54
CA LYS A 4 42.79 19.39 3.64
C LYS A 4 41.36 19.53 4.15
N ILE A 5 40.54 20.28 3.41
CA ILE A 5 39.09 20.31 3.61
C ILE A 5 38.56 18.96 3.10
N GLU A 6 38.21 18.07 4.03
CA GLU A 6 37.49 16.85 3.68
C GLU A 6 36.10 17.22 3.19
N HIS A 7 35.88 17.06 1.88
CA HIS A 7 34.55 17.09 1.31
C HIS A 7 33.68 16.07 2.02
N ARG A 8 32.61 16.54 2.68
CA ARG A 8 31.53 15.69 3.19
C ARG A 8 31.09 14.78 2.04
N ARG A 9 31.46 13.49 2.13
CA ARG A 9 30.95 12.48 1.21
C ARG A 9 29.44 12.48 1.40
N HIS A 10 28.72 13.07 0.45
CA HIS A 10 27.27 12.93 0.36
C HIS A 10 26.99 11.44 0.52
N GLY A 11 26.33 11.08 1.62
CA GLY A 11 25.97 9.70 1.90
C GLY A 11 25.31 9.16 0.66
N ARG A 12 25.99 8.22 -0.02
CA ARG A 12 25.41 7.48 -1.15
C ARG A 12 24.06 7.04 -0.63
N ARG A 13 22.98 7.57 -1.21
CA ARG A 13 21.60 7.21 -0.86
C ARG A 13 21.61 5.70 -0.79
N ARG A 14 21.52 5.16 0.43
CA ARG A 14 21.53 3.72 0.66
C ARG A 14 20.45 3.20 -0.26
N PHE A 15 20.90 2.37 -1.19
CA PHE A 15 20.13 1.88 -2.30
C PHE A 15 18.70 1.66 -1.84
N CYS A 16 17.77 2.38 -2.47
CA CYS A 16 16.37 2.02 -2.47
C CYS A 16 16.32 0.71 -3.25
N VAL A 17 16.77 -0.38 -2.60
CA VAL A 17 16.60 -1.74 -3.09
C VAL A 17 15.10 -1.85 -3.17
N THR A 18 14.60 -1.81 -4.39
CA THR A 18 13.20 -2.10 -4.67
C THR A 18 13.05 -3.53 -4.19
N LEU A 19 12.44 -3.69 -3.03
CA LEU A 19 12.19 -4.97 -2.40
C LEU A 19 11.27 -5.72 -3.36
N ASP A 20 11.84 -6.58 -4.18
CA ASP A 20 11.05 -7.49 -5.00
C ASP A 20 10.24 -8.36 -4.02
N ASN A 21 8.94 -8.38 -4.24
CA ASN A 21 7.97 -9.31 -3.62
C ASN A 21 7.58 -9.11 -2.16
N ARG A 22 7.41 -7.88 -1.66
CA ARG A 22 6.82 -7.73 -0.32
C ARG A 22 5.81 -6.60 -0.26
N TYR A 23 4.60 -6.88 -0.72
CA TYR A 23 3.42 -6.49 0.05
C TYR A 23 3.51 -7.17 1.43
N GLU A 24 4.52 -6.82 2.23
CA GLU A 24 4.55 -7.05 3.67
C GLU A 24 4.40 -5.64 4.22
N PHE A 25 3.21 -5.38 4.78
CA PHE A 25 2.87 -4.08 5.32
C PHE A 25 2.99 -4.15 6.83
N TYR A 26 3.57 -3.11 7.41
CA TYR A 26 3.54 -2.97 8.87
C TYR A 26 2.15 -2.51 9.34
N SER A 27 1.33 -1.94 8.45
CA SER A 27 -0.01 -1.42 8.77
C SER A 27 -0.83 -1.17 7.50
N TRP A 28 -2.14 -1.16 7.65
CA TRP A 28 -3.15 -0.82 6.63
C TRP A 28 -3.99 0.36 7.13
N PRO A 29 -4.67 1.10 6.23
CA PRO A 29 -5.59 2.16 6.66
C PRO A 29 -6.79 1.57 7.40
N GLU A 30 -7.44 2.40 8.22
CA GLU A 30 -8.71 2.06 8.87
C GLU A 30 -9.80 1.81 7.83
N ASP A 31 -9.86 2.64 6.78
CA ASP A 31 -10.89 2.53 5.76
C ASP A 31 -10.37 1.81 4.51
N ILE A 32 -10.94 0.63 4.23
CA ILE A 32 -10.59 -0.23 3.10
C ILE A 32 -11.81 -0.45 2.20
N ASN A 33 -11.65 -0.26 0.90
CA ASN A 33 -12.69 -0.57 -0.08
C ASN A 33 -12.62 -2.05 -0.50
N VAL A 34 -13.66 -2.79 -0.18
CA VAL A 34 -13.77 -4.24 -0.44
C VAL A 34 -14.98 -4.55 -1.31
N LYS A 35 -14.96 -5.71 -1.97
CA LYS A 35 -16.15 -6.28 -2.62
C LYS A 35 -16.93 -7.07 -1.59
N CYS A 36 -18.25 -6.94 -1.61
CA CYS A 36 -19.11 -7.80 -0.81
C CYS A 36 -18.90 -9.26 -1.23
N PRO A 37 -18.61 -10.19 -0.29
CA PRO A 37 -18.45 -11.60 -0.62
C PRO A 37 -19.75 -12.24 -1.12
N ASN A 38 -20.90 -11.61 -0.87
CA ASN A 38 -22.21 -12.13 -1.26
C ASN A 38 -22.69 -11.57 -2.61
N CYS A 39 -22.67 -10.24 -2.78
CA CYS A 39 -23.26 -9.59 -3.96
C CYS A 39 -22.26 -8.82 -4.84
N GLY A 40 -20.97 -8.82 -4.49
CA GLY A 40 -19.90 -8.14 -5.23
C GLY A 40 -19.92 -6.61 -5.19
N SER A 41 -20.88 -5.97 -4.52
CA SER A 41 -20.96 -4.51 -4.43
C SER A 41 -19.75 -3.92 -3.70
N PRO A 42 -19.27 -2.72 -4.06
CA PRO A 42 -18.26 -2.01 -3.26
C PRO A 42 -18.81 -1.68 -1.88
N ILE A 43 -17.99 -1.88 -0.85
CA ILE A 43 -18.29 -1.59 0.55
C ILE A 43 -17.07 -0.92 1.18
N LEU A 44 -17.31 0.04 2.07
CA LEU A 44 -16.30 0.56 2.99
C LEU A 44 -16.20 -0.37 4.20
N PHE A 45 -15.03 -0.96 4.41
CA PHE A 45 -14.71 -1.85 5.52
C PHE A 45 -13.79 -1.13 6.49
N ASN A 46 -14.23 -1.02 7.74
CA ASN A 46 -13.49 -0.37 8.81
C ASN A 46 -12.60 -1.43 9.49
N ALA A 47 -11.35 -1.48 9.08
CA ALA A 47 -10.36 -2.43 9.56
C ALA A 47 -9.82 -2.05 10.94
N VAL A 48 -9.57 -3.06 11.75
CA VAL A 48 -8.78 -2.91 12.97
C VAL A 48 -7.32 -2.83 12.55
N VAL A 49 -6.68 -1.70 12.83
CA VAL A 49 -5.26 -1.50 12.56
C VAL A 49 -4.46 -2.21 13.65
N PRO A 50 -3.53 -3.11 13.29
CA PRO A 50 -2.71 -3.82 14.26
C PRO A 50 -1.65 -2.88 14.83
N ASP A 51 -1.29 -3.10 16.09
CA ASP A 51 -0.16 -2.41 16.70
C ASP A 51 1.13 -2.82 15.99
N GLN A 52 1.88 -1.82 15.51
CA GLN A 52 3.15 -2.03 14.82
C GLN A 52 4.27 -2.41 15.81
N TYR A 53 4.12 -1.99 17.06
CA TYR A 53 5.13 -2.12 18.11
C TYR A 53 4.58 -2.97 19.24
N VAL A 54 5.24 -4.10 19.49
CA VAL A 54 4.95 -4.94 20.67
C VAL A 54 6.09 -4.72 21.66
N LYS A 55 5.74 -4.42 22.90
CA LYS A 55 6.73 -4.27 23.97
C LYS A 55 7.37 -5.64 24.24
N ASP A 56 8.69 -5.69 24.16
CA ASP A 56 9.46 -6.88 24.48
C ASP A 56 9.78 -6.89 25.98
N GLU A 57 9.18 -7.83 26.69
CA GLU A 57 9.35 -7.99 28.14
C GLU A 57 10.80 -8.31 28.53
N LYS A 58 11.60 -8.88 27.61
CA LYS A 58 12.99 -9.28 27.91
C LYS A 58 13.98 -8.15 27.78
N SER A 59 13.82 -7.30 26.76
CA SER A 59 14.73 -6.17 26.53
C SER A 59 14.22 -4.85 27.12
N GLY A 60 12.94 -4.79 27.50
CA GLY A 60 12.26 -3.54 27.88
C GLY A 60 12.02 -2.59 26.70
N GLY A 61 12.42 -2.97 25.48
CA GLY A 61 12.26 -2.20 24.26
C GLY A 61 10.95 -2.51 23.52
N TYR A 62 10.82 -1.96 22.31
CA TYR A 62 9.71 -2.25 21.40
C TYR A 62 10.22 -2.99 20.17
N LEU A 63 9.56 -4.08 19.81
CA LEU A 63 9.82 -4.84 18.58
C LEU A 63 8.79 -4.44 17.52
N LEU A 64 9.29 -4.17 16.30
CA LEU A 64 8.44 -3.96 15.14
C LEU A 64 7.96 -5.32 14.64
N VAL A 65 6.64 -5.53 14.64
CA VAL A 65 6.02 -6.78 14.18
C VAL A 65 5.53 -6.61 12.74
N PRO A 66 6.19 -7.21 11.73
CA PRO A 66 5.69 -7.18 10.36
C PRO A 66 4.39 -7.99 10.26
N GLN A 67 3.39 -7.45 9.55
CA GLN A 67 2.17 -8.18 9.22
C GLN A 67 2.23 -8.65 7.76
N SER A 68 1.88 -9.90 7.52
CA SER A 68 1.70 -10.40 6.15
C SER A 68 0.42 -9.83 5.56
N VAL A 69 0.44 -9.47 4.28
CA VAL A 69 -0.70 -8.85 3.58
C VAL A 69 -1.65 -9.89 3.01
N ALA A 70 -1.17 -11.12 2.81
CA ALA A 70 -2.00 -12.27 2.44
C ALA A 70 -2.64 -12.87 3.70
N THR A 71 -3.33 -12.04 4.48
CA THR A 71 -3.93 -12.44 5.75
C THR A 71 -5.40 -12.05 5.84
N LYS A 72 -6.08 -12.64 6.82
CA LYS A 72 -7.45 -12.28 7.17
C LYS A 72 -7.42 -11.00 8.01
N ILE A 73 -7.88 -9.90 7.44
CA ILE A 73 -7.98 -8.62 8.14
C ILE A 73 -9.29 -8.60 8.91
N ARG A 74 -9.21 -8.23 10.20
CA ARG A 74 -10.38 -8.06 11.07
C ARG A 74 -10.90 -6.62 10.99
N GLY A 75 -12.19 -6.44 11.16
CA GLY A 75 -12.84 -5.15 11.06
C GLY A 75 -14.36 -5.26 11.09
N ARG A 76 -15.05 -4.28 10.53
CA ARG A 76 -16.49 -4.30 10.34
C ARG A 76 -16.85 -3.74 8.98
N GLY A 77 -17.65 -4.49 8.22
CA GLY A 77 -18.26 -4.04 6.98
C GLY A 77 -19.73 -4.39 6.97
N ALA A 78 -20.55 -3.48 6.42
CA ALA A 78 -21.98 -3.69 6.22
C ALA A 78 -22.33 -3.38 4.77
N CYS A 79 -22.89 -4.37 4.07
CA CYS A 79 -23.36 -4.18 2.70
C CYS A 79 -24.72 -3.47 2.71
N THR A 80 -24.84 -2.35 2.01
CA THR A 80 -26.13 -1.66 1.84
C THR A 80 -27.08 -2.38 0.86
N LYS A 81 -26.53 -3.15 -0.09
CA LYS A 81 -27.32 -3.83 -1.13
C LYS A 81 -27.95 -5.14 -0.64
N CYS A 82 -27.21 -5.94 0.11
CA CYS A 82 -27.70 -7.24 0.61
C CYS A 82 -27.85 -7.28 2.14
N SER A 83 -27.67 -6.15 2.82
CA SER A 83 -27.79 -6.00 4.29
C SER A 83 -26.92 -6.94 5.13
N ARG A 84 -25.93 -7.60 4.52
CA ARG A 84 -25.07 -8.57 5.18
C ARG A 84 -23.91 -7.85 5.85
N GLN A 85 -23.68 -8.21 7.11
CA GLN A 85 -22.54 -7.75 7.90
C GLN A 85 -21.44 -8.83 7.91
N PHE A 86 -20.19 -8.40 7.96
CA PHE A 86 -19.03 -9.29 8.08
C PHE A 86 -17.92 -8.60 8.88
N ASP A 87 -17.14 -9.41 9.60
CA ASP A 87 -16.10 -8.97 10.52
C ASP A 87 -14.67 -9.23 9.98
N ARG A 88 -14.58 -9.97 8.86
CA ARG A 88 -13.32 -10.43 8.29
C ARG A 88 -13.34 -10.35 6.78
N ILE A 89 -12.18 -10.04 6.21
CA ILE A 89 -11.91 -10.04 4.78
C ILE A 89 -10.60 -10.79 4.49
N SER A 90 -10.53 -11.43 3.32
CA SER A 90 -9.32 -12.08 2.81
C SER A 90 -8.64 -11.13 1.83
N TRP A 91 -7.48 -10.61 2.19
CA TRP A 91 -6.74 -9.68 1.33
C TRP A 91 -5.62 -10.40 0.59
N PRO A 92 -5.34 -10.08 -0.70
CA PRO A 92 -5.95 -9.07 -1.57
C PRO A 92 -7.17 -9.57 -2.37
N GLU A 93 -7.72 -10.74 -2.06
CA GLU A 93 -8.83 -11.36 -2.80
C GLU A 93 -10.11 -10.52 -2.76
N ASP A 94 -10.45 -9.94 -1.60
CA ASP A 94 -11.65 -9.13 -1.42
C ASP A 94 -11.47 -7.67 -1.83
N ALA A 95 -10.29 -7.27 -2.32
CA ALA A 95 -10.02 -5.90 -2.71
C ALA A 95 -10.97 -5.43 -3.83
N HIS A 96 -11.58 -4.25 -3.63
CA HIS A 96 -12.43 -3.65 -4.66
C HIS A 96 -11.58 -3.16 -5.84
N PHE A 97 -10.55 -2.39 -5.54
CA PHE A 97 -9.59 -1.89 -6.53
C PHE A 97 -8.49 -2.92 -6.73
N LYS A 98 -8.74 -3.91 -7.59
CA LYS A 98 -7.73 -4.89 -8.00
C LYS A 98 -7.85 -5.21 -9.49
N PHE A 99 -6.71 -5.50 -10.11
CA PHE A 99 -6.64 -6.01 -11.46
C PHE A 99 -5.40 -6.89 -11.65
N GLU A 100 -5.48 -7.81 -12.60
CA GLU A 100 -4.34 -8.64 -12.99
C GLU A 100 -3.54 -7.95 -14.08
N SER A 101 -2.22 -8.05 -14.00
CA SER A 101 -1.28 -7.62 -15.03
C SER A 101 -0.33 -8.79 -15.33
N GLY A 102 0.36 -8.77 -16.47
CA GLY A 102 1.29 -9.86 -16.82
C GLY A 102 2.41 -10.10 -15.80
N GLY A 103 2.64 -9.18 -14.85
CA GLY A 103 3.58 -9.34 -13.74
C GLY A 103 2.97 -9.74 -12.40
N GLY A 104 1.63 -9.82 -12.29
CA GLY A 104 0.92 -10.15 -11.05
C GLY A 104 -0.30 -9.26 -10.79
N ILE A 105 -0.92 -9.48 -9.62
CA ILE A 105 -2.08 -8.72 -9.15
C ILE A 105 -1.63 -7.36 -8.62
N VAL A 106 -2.28 -6.30 -9.09
CA VAL A 106 -2.14 -4.95 -8.57
C VAL A 106 -3.42 -4.58 -7.85
N TRP A 107 -3.29 -3.99 -6.67
CA TRP A 107 -4.43 -3.56 -5.87
C TRP A 107 -4.15 -2.27 -5.10
N ALA A 108 -5.20 -1.63 -4.62
CA ALA A 108 -5.14 -0.47 -3.73
C ALA A 108 -6.14 -0.63 -2.56
N TRP A 109 -5.80 -0.10 -1.38
CA TRP A 109 -6.65 -0.20 -0.19
C TRP A 109 -7.98 0.54 -0.36
N ASN A 110 -7.93 1.78 -0.85
CA ASN A 110 -9.09 2.63 -1.06
C ASN A 110 -8.83 3.61 -2.22
N LYS A 111 -9.77 4.53 -2.46
CA LYS A 111 -9.70 5.48 -3.59
C LYS A 111 -8.50 6.42 -3.49
N GLU A 112 -8.08 6.80 -2.30
CA GLU A 112 -6.92 7.67 -2.10
C GLU A 112 -5.62 6.93 -2.47
N PHE A 113 -5.47 5.69 -2.03
CA PHE A 113 -4.33 4.85 -2.43
C PHE A 113 -4.31 4.61 -3.94
N LEU A 114 -5.48 4.49 -4.58
CA LEU A 114 -5.58 4.40 -6.04
C LEU A 114 -5.09 5.67 -6.73
N GLN A 115 -5.44 6.85 -6.23
CA GLN A 115 -4.96 8.13 -6.77
C GLN A 115 -3.43 8.28 -6.64
N VAL A 116 -2.88 7.89 -5.48
CA VAL A 116 -1.44 7.88 -5.23
C VAL A 116 -0.72 6.92 -6.18
N LEU A 117 -1.28 5.72 -6.36
CA LEU A 117 -0.77 4.72 -7.31
C LEU A 117 -0.77 5.28 -8.74
N ARG A 118 -1.87 5.92 -9.14
CA ARG A 118 -2.00 6.55 -10.47
C ARG A 118 -0.95 7.64 -10.67
N ALA A 119 -0.79 8.57 -9.73
CA ALA A 119 0.23 9.62 -9.78
C ALA A 119 1.64 9.03 -9.94
N ARG A 120 1.94 7.95 -9.20
CA ARG A 120 3.20 7.22 -9.30
C ARG A 120 3.45 6.62 -10.68
N VAL A 121 2.45 5.96 -11.25
CA VAL A 121 2.56 5.27 -12.55
C VAL A 121 2.70 6.28 -13.70
N ILE A 122 1.93 7.37 -13.67
CA ILE A 122 2.07 8.50 -14.61
C ILE A 122 3.48 9.09 -14.50
N GLY A 123 4.01 9.17 -13.29
CA GLY A 123 5.28 9.82 -12.98
C GLY A 123 5.13 11.28 -12.57
N ASP A 124 3.93 11.69 -12.15
CA ASP A 124 3.66 13.01 -11.61
C ASP A 124 4.23 13.14 -10.20
N ARG A 125 5.42 13.72 -10.12
CA ARG A 125 6.17 13.87 -8.85
C ARG A 125 5.57 14.92 -7.93
N VAL A 126 4.84 15.90 -8.46
CA VAL A 126 4.29 16.99 -7.67
C VAL A 126 3.09 16.46 -6.88
N THR A 127 2.14 15.83 -7.58
CA THR A 127 0.97 15.22 -6.94
C THR A 127 1.36 14.05 -6.03
N GLU A 128 2.29 13.19 -6.44
CA GLU A 128 2.82 12.11 -5.58
C GLU A 128 3.34 12.66 -4.25
N ARG A 129 4.15 13.74 -4.29
CA ARG A 129 4.72 14.35 -3.08
C ARG A 129 3.66 15.01 -2.20
N GLN A 130 2.73 15.74 -2.81
CA GLN A 130 1.65 16.40 -2.07
C GLN A 130 0.78 15.39 -1.33
N LEU A 131 0.41 14.28 -1.97
CA LEU A 131 -0.37 13.22 -1.33
C LEU A 131 0.44 12.57 -0.20
N CYS A 132 1.70 12.19 -0.44
CA CYS A 132 2.54 11.58 0.59
C CYS A 132 2.79 12.49 1.81
N MET A 133 2.70 13.82 1.66
CA MET A 133 2.76 14.76 2.78
C MET A 133 1.49 14.74 3.62
N LYS A 134 0.33 14.46 3.02
CA LYS A 134 -0.96 14.35 3.75
C LYS A 134 -1.02 13.09 4.60
N ASN A 135 -0.52 11.97 4.07
CA ASN A 135 -0.54 10.69 4.78
C ASN A 135 0.76 9.91 4.53
N GLY A 136 1.50 9.64 5.61
CA GLY A 136 2.75 8.86 5.56
C GLY A 136 2.56 7.43 5.08
N LEU A 137 1.37 6.84 5.26
CA LEU A 137 1.04 5.48 4.76
C LEU A 137 1.19 5.36 3.25
N PHE A 138 0.97 6.45 2.50
CA PHE A 138 1.16 6.46 1.06
C PHE A 138 2.63 6.23 0.67
N HIS A 139 3.56 6.78 1.44
CA HIS A 139 4.98 6.54 1.19
C HIS A 139 5.32 5.06 1.40
N TYR A 140 4.85 4.47 2.51
CA TYR A 140 5.03 3.05 2.77
C TYR A 140 4.40 2.19 1.68
N PHE A 141 3.20 2.52 1.23
CA PHE A 141 2.54 1.85 0.11
C PHE A 141 3.36 1.90 -1.19
N LEU A 142 3.81 3.09 -1.60
CA LEU A 142 4.56 3.26 -2.84
C LEU A 142 5.92 2.56 -2.84
N THR A 143 6.62 2.53 -1.71
CA THR A 143 7.93 1.87 -1.60
C THR A 143 7.85 0.34 -1.70
N ARG A 144 6.66 -0.24 -1.48
CA ARG A 144 6.40 -1.68 -1.50
C ARG A 144 5.75 -2.16 -2.78
N LEU A 145 5.52 -1.27 -3.74
CA LEU A 145 4.97 -1.65 -5.03
C LEU A 145 5.95 -2.56 -5.79
N PRO A 146 5.46 -3.68 -6.36
CA PRO A 146 6.24 -4.49 -7.26
C PRO A 146 6.89 -3.67 -8.40
N LYS A 147 8.14 -4.01 -8.75
CA LYS A 147 8.90 -3.28 -9.79
C LYS A 147 8.14 -3.20 -11.11
N TYR A 148 7.47 -4.27 -11.53
CA TYR A 148 6.75 -4.33 -12.82
C TYR A 148 5.69 -3.23 -12.96
N ILE A 149 5.15 -2.72 -11.84
CA ILE A 149 4.16 -1.64 -11.85
C ILE A 149 4.80 -0.31 -12.28
N VAL A 150 6.04 -0.06 -11.86
CA VAL A 150 6.72 1.23 -12.02
C VAL A 150 7.52 1.30 -13.34
N VAL A 151 7.80 0.14 -13.94
CA VAL A 151 8.54 0.01 -15.21
C VAL A 151 7.80 0.74 -16.33
N LYS A 152 8.52 1.63 -17.03
CA LYS A 152 7.97 2.48 -18.11
C LYS A 152 7.19 1.70 -19.17
N ARG A 153 7.68 0.51 -19.54
CA ARG A 153 7.09 -0.35 -20.58
C ARG A 153 5.64 -0.75 -20.29
N HIS A 154 5.27 -0.93 -19.01
CA HIS A 154 3.93 -1.42 -18.64
C HIS A 154 2.96 -0.30 -18.25
N ARG A 155 3.41 0.96 -18.21
CA ARG A 155 2.62 2.09 -17.70
C ARG A 155 1.31 2.29 -18.44
N ALA A 156 1.32 2.32 -19.77
CA ALA A 156 0.11 2.58 -20.55
C ALA A 156 -0.99 1.53 -20.27
N GLY A 157 -0.63 0.25 -20.23
CA GLY A 157 -1.57 -0.82 -19.92
C GLY A 157 -2.09 -0.78 -18.48
N ILE A 158 -1.22 -0.40 -17.53
CA ILE A 158 -1.60 -0.23 -16.12
C ILE A 158 -2.54 0.97 -15.96
N LEU A 159 -2.23 2.11 -16.57
CA LEU A 159 -3.05 3.32 -16.49
C LEU A 159 -4.45 3.08 -17.03
N ARG A 160 -4.57 2.39 -18.18
CA ARG A 160 -5.89 2.04 -18.73
C ARG A 160 -6.73 1.23 -17.73
N LYS A 161 -6.12 0.24 -17.06
CA LYS A 161 -6.79 -0.57 -16.04
C LYS A 161 -7.11 0.22 -14.77
N LEU A 162 -6.29 1.19 -14.39
CA LEU A 162 -6.56 2.07 -13.25
C LEU A 162 -7.73 3.02 -13.53
N ASP A 163 -7.82 3.55 -14.76
CA ASP A 163 -8.90 4.42 -15.18
C ASP A 163 -10.24 3.65 -15.28
N GLU A 164 -10.22 2.35 -15.62
CA GLU A 164 -11.39 1.45 -15.56
C GLU A 164 -11.92 1.19 -14.13
N LEU A 165 -11.09 1.43 -13.11
CA LEU A 165 -11.41 1.20 -11.69
C LEU A 165 -11.85 2.47 -10.93
N THR A 166 -11.80 3.64 -11.57
CA THR A 166 -12.07 4.94 -10.94
C THR A 166 -13.53 5.36 -11.09
#